data_AF-A0A6L6BUF0-F1
#
_entry.id   AF-A0A6L6BUF0-F1
#
_cell.length_a   1.000
_cell.length_b   1.000
_cell.length_c   1.000
_cell.angle_alpha   90.00
_cell.angle_beta   90.00
_cell.angle_gamma   90.00
#
_symmetry.space_group_name_H-M   'P 1'
#
loop_
_entity.id
_entity.type
_entity.pdbx_description
1 polymer ?
#
loop_
_entity_poly.entity_id
_entity_poly.type
_entity_poly.pdbx_seq_one_letter_code
_entity_poly.pdbx_strand_id
1 'polypeptide(L)'
;MLDPTMHASFIPGDPARMARLAMWSLETQINLNETADPTSAHPTSAHPTSGDPATTSADTEFIRVLLPSDSGIVEQLVPAQVFDVATVLDQLVRLHLDDPAVSPSLQAWALVARTALELIAKGRIQPGISESGQDAWAIGPLDERDRQVRAALAGWIPPTAHCVALDSAPSISGARAVTTDQPGGEAASQISQLRMMTAEEAVTGMYAAIADSLPRTAAAGTVSRQRAWHSRAAVDVSSLRPYLVGSDAAERTIVGLRLSLPTEEEAPFTIRLQVRSAVDPSQVADAADLWAGTAIGFDEHAESDLLLALRRGARLFPPLAELLNQAQPVGLEVNDAQGMALFGSLATDLGGAGIEVLIPSAMTSKLRATAHAEPPPGTGDQPPTFDLATVCELTWKATLDGEPVSEEELSALAASRRPLVRLRG
;
A
#
# COMPACT_ATOMS: atom_id res chain seq x y z
N MET A 1 19.75 -20.73 -10.29
CA MET A 1 18.61 -20.48 -11.20
C MET A 1 17.41 -21.10 -10.51
N LEU A 2 16.33 -20.35 -10.29
CA LEU A 2 15.10 -20.86 -9.67
C LEU A 2 14.55 -22.00 -10.55
N ASP A 3 14.29 -23.16 -9.95
CA ASP A 3 13.58 -24.24 -10.61
C ASP A 3 12.08 -23.88 -10.68
N PRO A 4 11.50 -23.71 -11.88
CA PRO A 4 10.12 -23.26 -12.03
C PRO A 4 9.10 -24.25 -11.47
N THR A 5 9.43 -25.53 -11.36
CA THR A 5 8.48 -26.56 -10.87
C THR A 5 8.37 -26.59 -9.34
N MET A 6 9.30 -25.95 -8.63
CA MET A 6 9.31 -25.90 -7.17
C MET A 6 8.28 -24.90 -6.64
N HIS A 7 7.68 -25.22 -5.49
CA HIS A 7 6.91 -24.25 -4.72
C HIS A 7 7.84 -23.28 -4.01
N ALA A 8 7.37 -22.04 -3.82
CA ALA A 8 8.09 -21.01 -3.09
C ALA A 8 7.24 -20.46 -1.93
N SER A 9 7.71 -20.62 -0.70
CA SER A 9 7.05 -20.09 0.50
C SER A 9 7.82 -18.92 1.09
N PHE A 10 7.11 -17.85 1.46
CA PHE A 10 7.69 -16.68 2.11
C PHE A 10 7.93 -16.94 3.60
N ILE A 11 9.10 -16.57 4.09
CA ILE A 11 9.48 -16.60 5.50
C ILE A 11 9.78 -15.15 5.92
N PRO A 12 9.07 -14.60 6.91
CA PRO A 12 9.26 -13.23 7.34
C PRO A 12 10.63 -13.05 8.00
N GLY A 13 11.14 -11.84 7.97
CA GLY A 13 12.37 -11.45 8.66
C GLY A 13 12.22 -10.08 9.30
N ASP A 14 12.99 -9.83 10.35
CA ASP A 14 13.03 -8.54 11.03
C ASP A 14 14.49 -8.08 11.22
N PRO A 15 14.92 -6.97 10.58
CA PRO A 15 14.15 -6.12 9.67
C PRO A 15 13.77 -6.83 8.37
N ALA A 16 12.76 -6.29 7.65
CA ALA A 16 12.13 -6.94 6.50
C ALA A 16 13.10 -7.42 5.40
N ARG A 17 14.25 -6.74 5.21
CA ARG A 17 15.30 -7.20 4.28
C ARG A 17 15.94 -8.56 4.62
N MET A 18 15.71 -9.08 5.82
CA MET A 18 16.13 -10.43 6.24
C MET A 18 15.08 -11.51 5.89
N ALA A 19 13.97 -11.14 5.25
CA ALA A 19 12.99 -12.10 4.79
C ALA A 19 13.57 -13.01 3.70
N ARG A 20 13.07 -14.26 3.69
CA ARG A 20 13.59 -15.33 2.84
C ARG A 20 12.46 -15.98 2.04
N LEU A 21 12.83 -16.61 0.92
CA LEU A 21 11.98 -17.46 0.10
C LEU A 21 12.53 -18.88 0.16
N ALA A 22 11.71 -19.80 0.65
CA ALA A 22 12.04 -21.21 0.73
C ALA A 22 11.45 -21.95 -0.46
N MET A 23 12.31 -22.61 -1.24
CA MET A 23 11.93 -23.39 -2.41
C MET A 23 11.91 -24.89 -2.11
N TRP A 24 10.79 -25.56 -2.36
CA TRP A 24 10.59 -26.97 -2.01
C TRP A 24 9.69 -27.70 -3.02
N SER A 25 9.75 -29.04 -3.02
CA SER A 25 8.93 -29.91 -3.87
C SER A 25 7.98 -30.75 -3.01
N LEU A 26 6.76 -31.00 -3.53
CA LEU A 26 5.80 -31.93 -2.95
C LEU A 26 6.20 -33.41 -3.11
N GLU A 27 7.20 -33.74 -3.93
CA GLU A 27 7.61 -35.13 -4.18
C GLU A 27 8.53 -35.68 -3.08
N THR A 28 9.27 -34.80 -2.40
CA THR A 28 10.17 -35.15 -1.28
C THR A 28 9.45 -35.09 0.06
N GLN A 29 8.52 -36.00 0.29
CA GLN A 29 7.73 -36.05 1.53
C GLN A 29 8.41 -36.92 2.59
N ILE A 30 8.52 -36.39 3.82
CA ILE A 30 8.69 -37.19 5.04
C ILE A 30 7.40 -36.99 5.85
N ASN A 31 6.54 -38.01 5.90
CA ASN A 31 5.34 -37.97 6.73
C ASN A 31 5.74 -38.05 8.22
N LEU A 32 5.66 -36.93 8.92
CA LEU A 32 5.90 -36.86 10.38
C LEU A 32 4.89 -37.67 11.21
N ASN A 33 3.79 -38.12 10.61
CA ASN A 33 2.76 -38.93 11.28
C ASN A 33 3.07 -40.44 11.31
N GLU A 34 4.12 -40.92 10.64
CA GLU A 34 4.49 -42.35 10.63
C GLU A 34 5.80 -42.68 11.36
N THR A 35 6.57 -41.69 11.81
CA THR A 35 7.77 -41.93 12.63
C THR A 35 7.46 -41.77 14.12
N ALA A 36 7.05 -42.88 14.74
CA ALA A 36 7.14 -43.03 16.18
C ALA A 36 8.62 -43.12 16.61
N ASP A 37 9.23 -41.99 16.95
CA ASP A 37 10.16 -41.78 18.09
C ASP A 37 10.66 -40.32 18.13
N PRO A 38 10.23 -39.46 19.09
CA PRO A 38 10.61 -38.06 19.13
C PRO A 38 12.01 -37.80 19.75
N THR A 39 12.85 -38.82 19.94
CA THR A 39 14.16 -38.65 20.63
C THR A 39 15.41 -38.82 19.76
N SER A 40 15.27 -39.06 18.46
CA SER A 40 16.44 -39.32 17.59
C SER A 40 16.44 -38.51 16.30
N ALA A 41 16.38 -37.18 16.40
CA ALA A 41 16.75 -36.29 15.29
C ALA A 41 17.16 -34.90 15.81
N HIS A 42 18.27 -34.83 16.55
CA HIS A 42 19.04 -33.60 16.64
C HIS A 42 20.13 -33.64 15.56
N PRO A 43 20.03 -32.85 14.46
CA PRO A 43 21.18 -32.66 13.59
C PRO A 43 22.21 -31.82 14.35
N THR A 44 23.38 -32.41 14.55
CA THR A 44 24.53 -31.81 15.23
C THR A 44 25.07 -30.67 14.36
N SER A 45 25.23 -29.47 14.92
CA SER A 45 25.91 -28.38 14.22
C SER A 45 27.39 -28.73 14.07
N ALA A 46 27.87 -28.81 12.83
CA ALA A 46 29.29 -28.87 12.54
C ALA A 46 29.81 -27.44 12.33
N HIS A 47 30.79 -27.02 13.15
CA HIS A 47 31.52 -25.78 12.93
C HIS A 47 32.36 -25.86 11.64
N PRO A 48 32.39 -24.81 10.80
CA PRO A 48 33.26 -24.79 9.63
C PRO A 48 34.70 -24.46 10.02
N THR A 49 35.63 -25.26 9.53
CA THR A 49 37.05 -24.89 9.42
C THR A 49 37.26 -24.12 8.11
N SER A 50 38.10 -23.10 8.20
CA SER A 50 38.41 -22.08 7.20
C SER A 50 38.74 -22.61 5.79
N GLY A 51 38.10 -22.04 4.76
CA GLY A 51 38.51 -22.16 3.35
C GLY A 51 37.58 -21.41 2.37
N ASP A 52 38.11 -20.34 1.76
CA ASP A 52 37.71 -19.56 0.56
C ASP A 52 36.26 -19.03 0.35
N PRO A 53 36.09 -17.73 -0.03
CA PRO A 53 34.79 -17.12 -0.32
C PRO A 53 34.51 -17.11 -1.83
N ALA A 54 33.94 -18.19 -2.37
CA ALA A 54 33.19 -18.15 -3.63
C ALA A 54 32.55 -19.52 -3.90
N THR A 55 31.34 -19.73 -3.38
CA THR A 55 30.21 -20.49 -3.94
C THR A 55 29.25 -20.72 -2.77
N THR A 56 28.16 -19.95 -2.70
CA THR A 56 27.11 -20.17 -1.70
C THR A 56 26.40 -21.48 -2.07
N SER A 57 26.85 -22.59 -1.50
CA SER A 57 26.07 -23.81 -1.40
C SER A 57 24.75 -23.45 -0.73
N ALA A 58 23.62 -23.64 -1.40
CA ALA A 58 22.32 -23.47 -0.77
C ALA A 58 22.18 -24.57 0.29
N ASP A 59 22.35 -24.21 1.55
CA ASP A 59 22.12 -25.15 2.65
C ASP A 59 20.63 -25.55 2.61
N THR A 60 20.39 -26.86 2.52
CA THR A 60 19.04 -27.42 2.58
C THR A 60 18.55 -27.32 4.03
N GLU A 61 17.57 -26.44 4.27
CA GLU A 61 16.87 -26.31 5.55
C GLU A 61 15.56 -27.12 5.51
N PHE A 62 15.02 -27.50 6.65
CA PHE A 62 13.68 -28.08 6.72
C PHE A 62 12.69 -27.02 7.18
N ILE A 63 11.60 -26.86 6.44
CA ILE A 63 10.51 -25.93 6.79
C ILE A 63 9.23 -26.71 7.08
N ARG A 64 8.42 -26.18 7.99
CA ARG A 64 7.09 -26.73 8.32
C ARG A 64 6.03 -25.98 7.52
N VAL A 65 5.39 -26.67 6.59
CA VAL A 65 4.30 -26.12 5.76
C VAL A 65 2.96 -26.69 6.21
N LEU A 66 1.93 -25.86 6.16
CA LEU A 66 0.56 -26.20 6.55
C LEU A 66 -0.30 -26.22 5.29
N LEU A 67 -0.67 -27.41 4.84
CA LEU A 67 -1.38 -27.61 3.59
C LEU A 67 -2.80 -28.11 3.82
N PRO A 68 -3.78 -27.66 3.01
CA PRO A 68 -5.12 -28.23 3.06
C PRO A 68 -5.11 -29.70 2.62
N SER A 69 -5.89 -30.53 3.30
CA SER A 69 -6.18 -31.93 2.96
C SER A 69 -7.68 -32.21 3.08
N ASP A 70 -8.12 -33.37 2.59
CA ASP A 70 -9.52 -33.80 2.67
C ASP A 70 -10.04 -33.88 4.12
N SER A 71 -9.15 -34.07 5.09
CA SER A 71 -9.47 -34.19 6.52
C SER A 71 -9.16 -32.93 7.34
N GLY A 72 -8.75 -31.82 6.71
CA GLY A 72 -8.44 -30.56 7.39
C GLY A 72 -7.11 -29.95 6.97
N ILE A 73 -6.25 -29.65 7.94
CA ILE A 73 -4.92 -29.07 7.71
C ILE A 73 -3.89 -30.12 8.12
N VAL A 74 -2.89 -30.35 7.26
CA VAL A 74 -1.77 -31.25 7.52
C VAL A 74 -0.49 -30.42 7.64
N GLU A 75 0.21 -30.60 8.75
CA GLU A 75 1.58 -30.10 8.92
C GLU A 75 2.55 -31.08 8.25
N GLN A 76 3.42 -30.55 7.39
CA GLN A 76 4.44 -31.32 6.69
C GLN A 76 5.80 -30.67 6.85
N LEU A 77 6.82 -31.49 7.11
CA LEU A 77 8.21 -31.06 7.12
C LEU A 77 8.84 -31.37 5.77
N VAL A 78 9.24 -30.33 5.05
CA VAL A 78 9.78 -30.45 3.68
C VAL A 78 11.21 -29.89 3.61
N PRO A 79 12.13 -30.56 2.89
CA PRO A 79 13.44 -29.98 2.60
C PRO A 79 13.27 -28.82 1.63
N ALA A 80 13.90 -27.69 1.94
CA ALA A 80 13.82 -26.47 1.17
C ALA A 80 15.19 -25.83 0.96
N GLN A 81 15.38 -25.25 -0.23
CA GLN A 81 16.48 -24.33 -0.48
C GLN A 81 16.02 -22.92 -0.13
N VAL A 82 16.71 -22.27 0.81
CA VAL A 82 16.28 -20.97 1.33
C VAL A 82 17.16 -19.86 0.76
N PHE A 83 16.53 -18.80 0.25
CA PHE A 83 17.22 -17.67 -0.35
C PHE A 83 16.73 -16.35 0.25
N ASP A 84 17.64 -15.39 0.44
CA ASP A 84 17.23 -14.00 0.70
C ASP A 84 16.41 -13.47 -0.47
N VAL A 85 15.30 -12.79 -0.18
CA VAL A 85 14.40 -12.22 -1.21
C VAL A 85 15.19 -11.35 -2.21
N ALA A 86 16.13 -10.55 -1.72
CA ALA A 86 16.97 -9.68 -2.54
C ALA A 86 17.81 -10.45 -3.59
N THR A 87 18.24 -11.67 -3.27
CA THR A 87 19.10 -12.49 -4.14
C THR A 87 18.30 -13.14 -5.30
N VAL A 88 17.00 -13.36 -5.11
CA VAL A 88 16.13 -14.02 -6.10
C VAL A 88 15.21 -13.05 -6.84
N LEU A 89 15.17 -11.78 -6.45
CA LEU A 89 14.29 -10.76 -7.03
C LEU A 89 14.39 -10.66 -8.55
N ASP A 90 15.61 -10.58 -9.10
CA ASP A 90 15.83 -10.50 -10.55
C ASP A 90 15.28 -11.71 -11.31
N GLN A 91 15.37 -12.90 -10.69
CA GLN A 91 14.86 -14.14 -11.28
C GLN A 91 13.33 -14.19 -11.23
N LEU A 92 12.72 -13.79 -10.11
CA LEU A 92 11.27 -13.69 -9.96
C LEU A 92 10.65 -12.74 -10.98
N VAL A 93 11.23 -11.55 -11.15
CA VAL A 93 10.68 -10.52 -12.04
C VAL A 93 10.79 -10.93 -13.51
N ARG A 94 11.77 -11.77 -13.87
CA ARG A 94 11.96 -12.29 -15.24
C ARG A 94 11.16 -13.55 -15.55
N LEU A 95 10.43 -14.11 -14.59
CA LEU A 95 9.68 -15.35 -14.75
C LEU A 95 8.55 -15.20 -15.81
N HIS A 96 8.45 -16.15 -16.73
CA HIS A 96 7.36 -16.16 -17.71
C HIS A 96 6.11 -16.74 -17.05
N LEU A 97 5.14 -15.88 -16.71
CA LEU A 97 3.95 -16.29 -15.95
C LEU A 97 3.00 -17.19 -16.77
N ASP A 98 3.09 -17.15 -18.10
CA ASP A 98 2.28 -17.97 -19.00
C ASP A 98 2.84 -19.40 -19.18
N ASP A 99 4.01 -19.69 -18.60
CA ASP A 99 4.62 -21.03 -18.66
C ASP A 99 3.91 -21.99 -17.70
N PRO A 100 3.27 -23.07 -18.20
CA PRO A 100 2.55 -24.02 -17.37
C PRO A 100 3.44 -24.82 -16.43
N ALA A 101 4.77 -24.83 -16.64
CA ALA A 101 5.71 -25.48 -15.74
C ALA A 101 5.95 -24.68 -14.44
N VAL A 102 5.60 -23.39 -14.42
CA VAL A 102 5.84 -22.53 -13.27
C VAL A 102 4.79 -22.80 -12.19
N SER A 103 5.24 -23.12 -10.98
CA SER A 103 4.35 -23.40 -9.86
C SER A 103 3.49 -22.18 -9.49
N PRO A 104 2.23 -22.37 -9.02
CA PRO A 104 1.35 -21.26 -8.67
C PRO A 104 1.93 -20.32 -7.60
N SER A 105 2.67 -20.84 -6.62
CA SER A 105 3.29 -20.00 -5.59
C SER A 105 4.45 -19.17 -6.13
N LEU A 106 5.22 -19.68 -7.09
CA LEU A 106 6.26 -18.91 -7.74
C LEU A 106 5.68 -17.83 -8.67
N GLN A 107 4.59 -18.13 -9.40
CA GLN A 107 3.84 -17.13 -10.16
C GLN A 107 3.29 -16.02 -9.25
N ALA A 108 2.74 -16.39 -8.09
CA ALA A 108 2.27 -15.45 -7.08
C ALA A 108 3.36 -14.49 -6.62
N TRP A 109 4.53 -15.00 -6.21
CA TRP A 109 5.62 -14.14 -5.75
C TRP A 109 6.24 -13.30 -6.85
N ALA A 110 6.27 -13.77 -8.08
CA ALA A 110 6.69 -12.96 -9.23
C ALA A 110 5.74 -11.78 -9.48
N LEU A 111 4.42 -11.98 -9.39
CA LEU A 111 3.43 -10.92 -9.56
C LEU A 111 3.47 -9.90 -8.39
N VAL A 112 3.57 -10.39 -7.15
CA VAL A 112 3.74 -9.55 -5.95
C VAL A 112 5.02 -8.72 -6.07
N ALA A 113 6.13 -9.33 -6.48
CA ALA A 113 7.40 -8.61 -6.64
C ALA A 113 7.33 -7.51 -7.71
N ARG A 114 6.69 -7.79 -8.86
CA ARG A 114 6.48 -6.79 -9.92
C ARG A 114 5.63 -5.62 -9.44
N THR A 115 4.57 -5.90 -8.70
CA THR A 115 3.70 -4.86 -8.14
C THR A 115 4.43 -4.01 -7.11
N ALA A 116 5.23 -4.62 -6.22
CA ALA A 116 6.07 -3.89 -5.28
C ALA A 116 7.06 -2.95 -6.00
N LEU A 117 7.70 -3.45 -7.07
CA LEU A 117 8.62 -2.64 -7.88
C LEU A 117 7.91 -1.50 -8.62
N GLU A 118 6.67 -1.69 -9.07
CA GLU A 118 5.86 -0.63 -9.67
C GLU A 118 5.60 0.51 -8.66
N LEU A 119 5.25 0.17 -7.41
CA LEU A 119 5.05 1.15 -6.33
C LEU A 119 6.34 1.91 -6.02
N ILE A 120 7.47 1.20 -5.96
CA ILE A 120 8.78 1.82 -5.75
C ILE A 120 9.19 2.71 -6.93
N ALA A 121 8.89 2.30 -8.17
CA ALA A 121 9.14 3.11 -9.38
C ALA A 121 8.27 4.38 -9.41
N LYS A 122 7.07 4.33 -8.84
CA LYS A 122 6.22 5.51 -8.57
C LYS A 122 6.74 6.39 -7.42
N GLY A 123 7.86 6.03 -6.79
CA GLY A 123 8.46 6.78 -5.68
C GLY A 123 7.78 6.55 -4.33
N ARG A 124 6.91 5.53 -4.19
CA ARG A 124 6.19 5.22 -2.94
C ARG A 124 7.08 4.43 -1.98
N ILE A 125 8.14 5.07 -1.50
CA ILE A 125 9.07 4.49 -0.54
C ILE A 125 9.48 5.54 0.49
N GLN A 126 9.49 5.16 1.77
CA GLN A 126 9.80 6.07 2.87
C GLN A 126 10.60 5.37 3.98
N PRO A 127 11.44 6.12 4.72
CA PRO A 127 12.10 5.58 5.89
C PRO A 127 11.07 5.24 6.96
N GLY A 128 11.18 4.03 7.50
CA GLY A 128 10.35 3.50 8.57
C GLY A 128 11.17 2.74 9.61
N ILE A 129 10.46 2.06 10.49
CA ILE A 129 11.03 1.28 11.58
C ILE A 129 10.38 -0.09 11.66
N SER A 130 11.19 -1.13 11.86
CA SER A 130 10.72 -2.49 12.02
C SER A 130 10.14 -2.74 13.42
N GLU A 131 9.54 -3.91 13.64
CA GLU A 131 8.99 -4.28 14.93
C GLU A 131 10.04 -4.29 16.05
N SER A 132 11.22 -4.88 15.82
CA SER A 132 12.36 -4.85 16.76
C SER A 132 13.06 -3.49 16.87
N GLY A 133 12.57 -2.45 16.20
CA GLY A 133 13.13 -1.10 16.28
C GLY A 133 14.31 -0.85 15.35
N GLN A 134 14.53 -1.70 14.35
CA GLN A 134 15.60 -1.54 13.37
C GLN A 134 15.17 -0.64 12.21
N ASP A 135 16.14 -0.01 11.58
CA ASP A 135 15.94 0.81 10.39
C ASP A 135 15.36 -0.02 9.23
N ALA A 136 14.23 0.38 8.67
CA ALA A 136 13.61 -0.29 7.54
C ALA A 136 13.08 0.72 6.52
N TRP A 137 13.10 0.40 5.23
CA TRP A 137 12.25 1.11 4.27
C TRP A 137 10.89 0.43 4.14
N ALA A 138 9.85 1.24 4.07
CA ALA A 138 8.48 0.79 3.86
C ALA A 138 7.95 1.31 2.52
N ILE A 139 7.11 0.51 1.86
CA ILE A 139 6.31 1.00 0.75
C ILE A 139 5.23 1.90 1.31
N GLY A 140 5.06 3.07 0.71
CA GLY A 140 3.97 3.97 1.03
C GLY A 140 4.30 5.45 0.83
N PRO A 141 3.30 6.31 1.03
CA PRO A 141 1.90 5.96 1.32
C PRO A 141 1.21 5.31 0.11
N LEU A 142 0.22 4.43 0.36
CA LEU A 142 -0.57 3.76 -0.67
C LEU A 142 -1.87 4.52 -0.94
N ASP A 143 -2.23 4.67 -2.21
CA ASP A 143 -3.56 5.16 -2.56
C ASP A 143 -4.62 4.04 -2.46
N GLU A 144 -5.89 4.37 -2.74
CA GLU A 144 -7.00 3.41 -2.72
C GLU A 144 -6.82 2.28 -3.73
N ARG A 145 -6.32 2.60 -4.94
CA ARG A 145 -6.10 1.61 -5.99
C ARG A 145 -5.00 0.64 -5.58
N ASP A 146 -3.90 1.15 -5.02
CA ASP A 146 -2.77 0.36 -4.54
C ASP A 146 -3.19 -0.60 -3.43
N ARG A 147 -4.00 -0.14 -2.46
CA ARG A 147 -4.58 -0.98 -1.41
C ARG A 147 -5.48 -2.08 -1.98
N GLN A 148 -6.34 -1.76 -2.94
CA GLN A 148 -7.18 -2.75 -3.62
C GLN A 148 -6.36 -3.78 -4.40
N VAL A 149 -5.29 -3.38 -5.08
CA VAL A 149 -4.38 -4.31 -5.77
C VAL A 149 -3.73 -5.24 -4.74
N ARG A 150 -3.22 -4.70 -3.61
CA ARG A 150 -2.61 -5.54 -2.56
C ARG A 150 -3.61 -6.55 -1.99
N ALA A 151 -4.82 -6.11 -1.66
CA ALA A 151 -5.88 -6.99 -1.17
C ALA A 151 -6.25 -8.08 -2.19
N ALA A 152 -6.33 -7.73 -3.47
CA ALA A 152 -6.58 -8.69 -4.54
C ALA A 152 -5.45 -9.72 -4.67
N LEU A 153 -4.19 -9.30 -4.55
CA LEU A 153 -3.04 -10.21 -4.52
C LEU A 153 -3.10 -11.16 -3.32
N ALA A 154 -3.38 -10.63 -2.13
CA ALA A 154 -3.53 -11.44 -0.92
C ALA A 154 -4.67 -12.47 -1.05
N GLY A 155 -5.78 -12.11 -1.70
CA GLY A 155 -6.86 -13.05 -2.01
C GLY A 155 -6.52 -14.12 -3.05
N TRP A 156 -5.43 -13.95 -3.81
CA TRP A 156 -5.03 -14.86 -4.89
C TRP A 156 -3.86 -15.79 -4.52
N ILE A 157 -3.00 -15.41 -3.57
CA ILE A 157 -1.81 -16.22 -3.28
C ILE A 157 -2.18 -17.60 -2.70
N PRO A 158 -1.59 -18.70 -3.22
CA PRO A 158 -1.95 -20.05 -2.78
C PRO A 158 -1.42 -20.34 -1.37
N PRO A 159 -2.01 -21.31 -0.63
CA PRO A 159 -1.50 -21.74 0.68
C PRO A 159 -0.02 -22.14 0.66
N THR A 160 0.44 -22.78 -0.40
CA THR A 160 1.86 -23.14 -0.59
C THR A 160 2.80 -21.93 -0.62
N ALA A 161 2.28 -20.71 -0.82
CA ALA A 161 3.08 -19.49 -0.79
C ALA A 161 3.31 -18.93 0.62
N HIS A 162 2.37 -19.09 1.55
CA HIS A 162 2.38 -18.33 2.81
C HIS A 162 2.08 -19.15 4.07
N CYS A 163 1.55 -20.36 3.95
CA CYS A 163 1.22 -21.22 5.08
C CYS A 163 2.46 -21.94 5.64
N VAL A 164 3.44 -21.19 6.10
CA VAL A 164 4.61 -21.70 6.85
C VAL A 164 4.33 -21.55 8.34
N ALA A 165 4.62 -22.58 9.13
CA ALA A 165 4.53 -22.48 10.58
C ALA A 165 5.64 -21.56 11.09
N LEU A 166 5.25 -20.51 11.82
CA LEU A 166 6.15 -19.65 12.55
C LEU A 166 6.38 -20.28 13.93
N ASP A 167 7.58 -20.79 14.16
CA ASP A 167 7.94 -21.29 15.48
C ASP A 167 7.83 -20.14 16.50
N SER A 168 6.99 -20.35 17.52
CA SER A 168 7.18 -19.60 18.76
C SER A 168 8.54 -20.05 19.30
N ALA A 169 9.51 -19.13 19.39
CA ALA A 169 10.84 -19.46 19.90
C ALA A 169 10.72 -20.39 21.12
N PRO A 170 11.48 -21.49 21.23
CA PRO A 170 11.48 -22.25 22.46
C PRO A 170 11.89 -21.28 23.55
N SER A 171 11.06 -21.16 24.59
CA SER A 171 11.41 -20.46 25.82
C SER A 171 12.58 -21.21 26.48
N ILE A 172 13.79 -21.01 25.97
CA ILE A 172 15.03 -21.40 26.65
C ILE A 172 15.38 -20.26 27.61
N SER A 173 14.46 -19.98 28.54
CA SER A 173 14.82 -19.33 29.78
C SER A 173 14.90 -20.44 30.81
N GLY A 174 16.13 -20.77 31.19
CA GLY A 174 16.42 -21.61 32.34
C GLY A 174 15.90 -20.96 33.62
N ALA A 175 14.60 -21.07 33.86
CA ALA A 175 14.06 -20.97 35.20
C ALA A 175 14.50 -22.24 35.92
N ARG A 176 15.54 -22.11 36.76
CA ARG A 176 15.89 -23.08 37.80
C ARG A 176 14.61 -23.71 38.34
N ALA A 177 14.42 -25.00 38.08
CA ALA A 177 13.46 -25.81 38.80
C ALA A 177 13.81 -25.69 40.29
N VAL A 178 13.08 -24.83 40.98
CA VAL A 178 12.93 -24.93 42.43
C VAL A 178 12.15 -26.22 42.61
N THR A 179 12.83 -27.25 43.09
CA THR A 179 12.20 -28.49 43.53
C THR A 179 11.35 -28.19 44.76
N THR A 180 10.12 -27.75 44.56
CA THR A 180 9.08 -27.90 45.59
C THR A 180 8.44 -29.26 45.39
N ASP A 181 8.79 -30.15 46.31
CA ASP A 181 8.24 -31.49 46.49
C ASP A 181 6.76 -31.35 46.90
N GLN A 182 5.86 -31.34 45.91
CA GLN A 182 4.41 -31.40 46.08
C GLN A 182 3.87 -32.48 45.13
N PRO A 183 3.31 -33.59 45.64
CA PRO A 183 2.68 -34.58 44.80
C PRO A 183 1.24 -34.13 44.50
N GLY A 184 1.01 -33.62 43.29
CA GLY A 184 -0.33 -33.28 42.81
C GLY A 184 -0.38 -32.02 41.96
N GLY A 185 0.32 -32.01 40.83
CA GLY A 185 0.20 -30.95 39.82
C GLY A 185 -0.02 -31.59 38.47
N GLU A 186 -1.24 -31.46 37.93
CA GLU A 186 -1.56 -31.82 36.55
C GLU A 186 -0.54 -31.15 35.62
N ALA A 187 0.16 -31.96 34.83
CA ALA A 187 1.01 -31.47 33.77
C ALA A 187 0.12 -30.74 32.77
N ALA A 188 0.01 -29.41 32.94
CA ALA A 188 -0.60 -28.53 31.96
C ALA A 188 0.19 -28.67 30.67
N SER A 189 -0.35 -29.46 29.75
CA SER A 189 0.15 -29.59 28.38
C SER A 189 0.26 -28.18 27.81
N GLN A 190 1.50 -27.69 27.63
CA GLN A 190 1.76 -26.49 26.86
C GLN A 190 1.34 -26.80 25.42
N ILE A 191 0.11 -26.46 25.07
CA ILE A 191 -0.34 -26.45 23.68
C ILE A 191 0.47 -25.35 23.00
N SER A 192 1.56 -25.74 22.34
CA SER A 192 2.29 -24.84 21.45
C SER A 192 1.31 -24.38 20.38
N GLN A 193 0.92 -23.10 20.41
CA GLN A 193 -0.01 -22.55 19.43
C GLN A 193 0.73 -22.45 18.10
N LEU A 194 0.35 -23.29 17.15
CA LEU A 194 0.81 -23.20 15.77
C LEU A 194 0.38 -21.84 15.20
N ARG A 195 1.36 -21.00 14.86
CA ARG A 195 1.12 -19.69 14.23
C ARG A 195 1.53 -19.77 12.77
N MET A 196 0.77 -19.10 11.92
CA MET A 196 1.06 -18.94 10.50
C MET A 196 0.73 -17.51 10.11
N MET A 197 1.38 -17.03 9.06
CA MET A 197 1.01 -15.74 8.48
C MET A 197 -0.31 -15.84 7.74
N THR A 198 -1.09 -14.78 7.82
CA THR A 198 -2.17 -14.54 6.85
C THR A 198 -1.58 -14.22 5.48
N ALA A 199 -2.39 -14.38 4.44
CA ALA A 199 -1.98 -14.01 3.09
C ALA A 199 -1.63 -12.51 2.99
N GLU A 200 -2.36 -11.65 3.71
CA GLU A 200 -2.13 -10.21 3.72
C GLU A 200 -0.81 -9.83 4.39
N GLU A 201 -0.47 -10.48 5.51
CA GLU A 201 0.85 -10.33 6.16
C GLU A 201 1.98 -10.79 5.23
N ALA A 202 1.76 -11.85 4.43
CA ALA A 202 2.77 -12.37 3.50
C ALA A 202 3.04 -11.44 2.32
N VAL A 203 1.98 -10.89 1.71
CA VAL A 203 2.13 -9.88 0.65
C VAL A 203 2.79 -8.62 1.19
N THR A 204 2.36 -8.14 2.35
CA THR A 204 2.94 -6.94 3.00
C THR A 204 4.40 -7.16 3.39
N GLY A 205 4.73 -8.33 3.92
CA GLY A 205 6.11 -8.73 4.24
C GLY A 205 7.01 -8.78 3.00
N MET A 206 6.51 -9.33 1.89
CA MET A 206 7.26 -9.34 0.63
C MET A 206 7.48 -7.92 0.07
N TYR A 207 6.46 -7.06 0.14
CA TYR A 207 6.58 -5.65 -0.22
C TYR A 207 7.67 -4.96 0.60
N ALA A 208 7.64 -5.15 1.92
CA ALA A 208 8.62 -4.59 2.84
C ALA A 208 10.04 -5.14 2.58
N ALA A 209 10.19 -6.44 2.31
CA ALA A 209 11.47 -7.06 2.01
C ALA A 209 12.13 -6.48 0.75
N ILE A 210 11.34 -6.25 -0.29
CA ILE A 210 11.81 -5.63 -1.55
C ILE A 210 12.16 -4.16 -1.30
N ALA A 211 11.28 -3.41 -0.65
CA ALA A 211 11.51 -1.99 -0.36
C ALA A 211 12.74 -1.76 0.50
N ASP A 212 12.93 -2.57 1.55
CA ASP A 212 14.06 -2.44 2.48
C ASP A 212 15.41 -2.86 1.87
N SER A 213 15.39 -3.53 0.73
CA SER A 213 16.61 -3.98 0.04
C SER A 213 17.13 -2.97 -0.99
N LEU A 214 16.26 -2.29 -1.73
CA LEU A 214 16.66 -1.51 -2.93
C LEU A 214 17.48 -0.23 -2.66
N PRO A 215 17.16 0.61 -1.66
CA PRO A 215 17.92 1.85 -1.42
C PRO A 215 19.34 1.62 -0.90
N ARG A 216 19.66 0.42 -0.40
CA ARG A 216 20.91 0.06 0.29
C ARG A 216 22.01 -0.35 -0.69
N THR A 217 22.35 0.54 -1.61
CA THR A 217 23.46 0.34 -2.57
C THR A 217 24.82 0.50 -1.89
N ALA A 218 25.89 -0.03 -2.51
CA ALA A 218 27.25 0.08 -1.97
C ALA A 218 27.71 1.53 -1.74
N ALA A 219 27.17 2.50 -2.49
CA ALA A 219 27.50 3.92 -2.36
C ALA A 219 26.55 4.70 -1.43
N ALA A 220 25.44 4.10 -0.99
CA ALA A 220 24.36 4.79 -0.30
C ALA A 220 24.85 5.52 0.97
N GLY A 221 25.58 4.80 1.83
CA GLY A 221 26.12 5.39 3.07
C GLY A 221 27.21 6.43 2.84
N THR A 222 27.96 6.33 1.74
CA THR A 222 29.00 7.32 1.38
C THR A 222 28.36 8.64 0.93
N VAL A 223 27.30 8.57 0.12
CA VAL A 223 26.62 9.75 -0.42
C VAL A 223 25.78 10.44 0.66
N SER A 224 25.02 9.67 1.45
CA SER A 224 24.13 10.24 2.48
C SER A 224 24.87 10.65 3.75
N ARG A 225 26.09 10.14 3.97
CA ARG A 225 26.85 10.24 5.23
C ARG A 225 26.07 9.72 6.45
N GLN A 226 25.17 8.76 6.23
CA GLN A 226 24.34 8.14 7.27
C GLN A 226 24.41 6.62 7.17
N ARG A 227 24.29 5.93 8.31
CA ARG A 227 24.22 4.46 8.35
C ARG A 227 22.79 3.94 8.33
N ALA A 228 21.92 4.49 9.18
CA ALA A 228 20.51 4.13 9.19
C ALA A 228 19.88 4.35 7.81
N TRP A 229 19.05 3.41 7.36
CA TRP A 229 18.43 3.30 6.03
C TRP A 229 19.37 3.14 4.83
N HIS A 230 20.68 3.14 5.01
CA HIS A 230 21.65 3.07 3.90
C HIS A 230 22.59 1.88 3.99
N SER A 231 22.89 1.42 5.21
CA SER A 231 23.74 0.24 5.48
C SER A 231 22.98 -1.06 5.27
N ARG A 232 23.65 -2.14 4.82
CA ARG A 232 23.02 -3.48 4.85
C ARG A 232 22.82 -4.01 6.26
N ALA A 233 23.77 -3.73 7.16
CA ALA A 233 23.64 -4.08 8.58
C ALA A 233 22.50 -3.31 9.25
N ALA A 234 21.77 -3.98 10.14
CA ALA A 234 20.73 -3.39 10.98
C ALA A 234 21.27 -2.29 11.88
N VAL A 235 20.53 -1.18 11.93
CA VAL A 235 20.80 -0.04 12.79
C VAL A 235 19.59 0.16 13.68
N ASP A 236 19.82 0.09 15.00
CA ASP A 236 18.79 0.38 15.99
C ASP A 236 18.41 1.87 15.91
N VAL A 237 17.12 2.10 15.62
CA VAL A 237 16.49 3.42 15.56
C VAL A 237 15.24 3.46 16.43
N SER A 238 15.14 2.58 17.44
CA SER A 238 14.03 2.48 18.39
C SER A 238 13.64 3.83 19.01
N SER A 239 14.63 4.69 19.31
CA SER A 239 14.42 6.05 19.81
C SER A 239 13.62 6.97 18.87
N LEU A 240 13.57 6.65 17.57
CA LEU A 240 12.86 7.42 16.55
C LEU A 240 11.46 6.89 16.26
N ARG A 241 11.01 5.81 16.93
CA ARG A 241 9.68 5.20 16.73
C ARG A 241 8.52 6.21 16.74
N PRO A 242 8.46 7.23 17.62
CA PRO A 242 7.37 8.20 17.62
C PRO A 242 7.31 9.09 16.37
N TYR A 243 8.37 9.14 15.57
CA TYR A 243 8.52 10.04 14.42
C TYR A 243 8.59 9.30 13.09
N LEU A 244 8.55 7.97 13.11
CA LEU A 244 8.74 7.11 11.96
C LEU A 244 7.50 6.29 11.71
N VAL A 245 7.33 5.95 10.43
CA VAL A 245 6.29 5.03 10.02
C VAL A 245 6.67 3.62 10.52
N GLY A 246 5.87 3.08 11.43
CA GLY A 246 5.97 1.68 11.83
C GLY A 246 5.48 0.73 10.73
N SER A 247 5.99 -0.50 10.72
CA SER A 247 5.58 -1.57 9.78
C SER A 247 4.06 -1.74 9.69
N ASP A 248 3.33 -1.57 10.81
CA ASP A 248 1.86 -1.67 10.89
C ASP A 248 1.12 -0.32 10.82
N ALA A 249 1.86 0.79 10.89
CA ALA A 249 1.30 2.14 11.02
C ALA A 249 1.17 2.87 9.69
N ALA A 250 1.87 2.41 8.63
CA ALA A 250 2.00 3.10 7.35
C ALA A 250 0.69 3.45 6.63
N GLU A 251 -0.44 2.91 7.08
CA GLU A 251 -1.67 2.90 6.32
C GLU A 251 -2.93 3.11 7.15
N ARG A 252 -2.87 3.41 8.46
CA ARG A 252 -4.12 3.52 9.25
C ARG A 252 -4.91 4.79 8.94
N THR A 253 -4.22 5.89 8.70
CA THR A 253 -4.80 7.21 8.51
C THR A 253 -4.60 7.71 7.08
N ILE A 254 -5.70 7.98 6.38
CA ILE A 254 -5.71 8.62 5.06
C ILE A 254 -6.05 10.09 5.26
N VAL A 255 -5.22 10.98 4.71
CA VAL A 255 -5.42 12.42 4.81
C VAL A 255 -6.19 12.91 3.60
N GLY A 256 -7.24 13.69 3.82
CA GLY A 256 -8.10 14.28 2.80
C GLY A 256 -8.00 15.80 2.75
N LEU A 257 -7.95 16.37 1.55
CA LEU A 257 -8.20 17.78 1.26
C LEU A 257 -9.61 17.93 0.70
N ARG A 258 -10.55 18.40 1.52
CA ARG A 258 -11.90 18.72 1.09
C ARG A 258 -11.95 20.11 0.50
N LEU A 259 -11.99 20.19 -0.83
CA LEU A 259 -12.16 21.44 -1.55
C LEU A 259 -13.63 21.88 -1.47
N SER A 260 -13.87 23.13 -1.11
CA SER A 260 -15.20 23.75 -1.16
C SER A 260 -15.18 24.92 -2.13
N LEU A 261 -16.21 24.98 -2.97
CA LEU A 261 -16.35 26.04 -3.97
C LEU A 261 -16.65 27.38 -3.29
N PRO A 262 -16.18 28.51 -3.86
CA PRO A 262 -16.58 29.84 -3.41
C PRO A 262 -18.10 30.01 -3.50
N THR A 263 -18.71 30.60 -2.48
CA THR A 263 -20.15 30.92 -2.49
C THR A 263 -20.47 32.21 -3.25
N GLU A 264 -19.49 33.11 -3.37
CA GLU A 264 -19.58 34.40 -4.06
C GLU A 264 -18.52 34.48 -5.17
N GLU A 265 -18.79 35.27 -6.21
CA GLU A 265 -17.92 35.36 -7.39
C GLU A 265 -16.50 35.83 -7.10
N GLU A 266 -16.27 36.60 -6.04
CA GLU A 266 -14.93 37.10 -5.65
C GLU A 266 -14.31 36.31 -4.49
N ALA A 267 -15.05 35.38 -3.87
CA ALA A 267 -14.55 34.61 -2.74
C ALA A 267 -13.46 33.59 -3.18
N PRO A 268 -12.51 33.25 -2.30
CA PRO A 268 -11.52 32.21 -2.56
C PRO A 268 -12.13 30.80 -2.41
N PHE A 269 -11.44 29.81 -2.97
CA PHE A 269 -11.72 28.42 -2.63
C PHE A 269 -11.25 28.15 -1.21
N THR A 270 -11.91 27.21 -0.52
CA THR A 270 -11.46 26.79 0.81
C THR A 270 -11.14 25.31 0.81
N ILE A 271 -10.05 24.94 1.47
CA ILE A 271 -9.63 23.56 1.67
C ILE A 271 -9.73 23.26 3.16
N ARG A 272 -10.45 22.19 3.51
CA ARG A 272 -10.50 21.65 4.87
C ARG A 272 -9.75 20.32 4.94
N LEU A 273 -9.00 20.13 6.01
CA LEU A 273 -8.31 18.87 6.27
C LEU A 273 -9.27 17.87 6.92
N GLN A 274 -9.25 16.65 6.42
CA GLN A 274 -9.96 15.51 6.99
C GLN A 274 -9.02 14.33 7.15
N VAL A 275 -9.37 13.43 8.07
CA VAL A 275 -8.74 12.12 8.21
C VAL A 275 -9.79 11.04 8.02
N ARG A 276 -9.41 9.95 7.38
CA ARG A 276 -10.24 8.77 7.16
C ARG A 276 -9.48 7.53 7.57
N SER A 277 -10.14 6.57 8.23
CA SER A 277 -9.53 5.29 8.54
C SER A 277 -9.38 4.45 7.26
N ALA A 278 -8.23 3.84 7.06
CA ALA A 278 -8.08 2.85 5.98
C ALA A 278 -8.63 1.48 6.36
N VAL A 279 -8.76 1.19 7.66
CA VAL A 279 -9.34 -0.05 8.18
C VAL A 279 -10.86 -0.03 8.05
N ASP A 280 -11.48 1.11 8.39
CA ASP A 280 -12.91 1.34 8.25
C ASP A 280 -13.16 2.67 7.51
N PRO A 281 -13.31 2.63 6.17
CA PRO A 281 -13.52 3.82 5.35
C PRO A 281 -14.76 4.65 5.72
N SER A 282 -15.70 4.12 6.51
CA SER A 282 -16.86 4.87 7.01
C SER A 282 -16.49 5.86 8.12
N GLN A 283 -15.33 5.67 8.77
CA GLN A 283 -14.82 6.56 9.80
C GLN A 283 -14.06 7.72 9.16
N VAL A 284 -14.67 8.90 9.22
CA VAL A 284 -14.10 10.16 8.74
C VAL A 284 -14.25 11.20 9.85
N ALA A 285 -13.21 11.99 10.08
CA ALA A 285 -13.22 13.10 11.01
C ALA A 285 -12.59 14.35 10.37
N ASP A 286 -13.08 15.54 10.74
CA ASP A 286 -12.39 16.78 10.41
C ASP A 286 -11.13 16.91 11.27
N ALA A 287 -10.07 17.52 10.73
CA ALA A 287 -8.83 17.70 11.49
C ALA A 287 -9.05 18.51 12.77
N ALA A 288 -10.04 19.41 12.81
CA ALA A 288 -10.39 20.16 14.01
C ALA A 288 -10.84 19.23 15.16
N ASP A 289 -11.63 18.19 14.86
CA ASP A 289 -12.06 17.20 15.86
C ASP A 289 -10.90 16.29 16.28
N LEU A 290 -9.98 16.01 15.36
CA LEU A 290 -8.76 15.26 15.67
C LEU A 290 -7.92 16.00 16.71
N TRP A 291 -7.59 17.28 16.47
CA TRP A 291 -6.81 18.10 17.40
C TRP A 291 -7.50 18.35 18.75
N ALA A 292 -8.83 18.30 18.77
CA ALA A 292 -9.62 18.42 19.99
C ALA A 292 -9.69 17.10 20.79
N GLY A 293 -9.19 15.99 20.24
CA GLY A 293 -9.31 14.65 20.83
C GLY A 293 -10.73 14.09 20.82
N THR A 294 -11.61 14.60 19.94
CA THR A 294 -13.00 14.18 19.82
C THR A 294 -13.26 13.29 18.60
N ALA A 295 -12.27 13.08 17.74
CA ALA A 295 -12.35 12.17 16.60
C ALA A 295 -12.40 10.70 17.05
N ILE A 296 -13.58 10.06 16.89
CA ILE A 296 -13.78 8.65 17.22
C ILE A 296 -13.15 7.76 16.14
N GLY A 297 -12.43 6.72 16.54
CA GLY A 297 -11.85 5.73 15.63
C GLY A 297 -10.41 6.03 15.19
N PHE A 298 -9.83 7.13 15.67
CA PHE A 298 -8.44 7.51 15.41
C PHE A 298 -7.61 7.41 16.69
N ASP A 299 -6.37 6.93 16.56
CA ASP A 299 -5.42 6.83 17.67
C ASP A 299 -4.45 8.04 17.68
N GLU A 300 -3.54 8.05 18.65
CA GLU A 300 -2.54 9.11 18.82
C GLU A 300 -1.58 9.28 17.62
N HIS A 301 -1.49 8.29 16.72
CA HIS A 301 -0.63 8.36 15.54
C HIS A 301 -1.29 9.16 14.40
N ALA A 302 -2.61 9.29 14.38
CA ALA A 302 -3.33 9.99 13.31
C ALA A 302 -2.92 11.47 13.17
N GLU A 303 -2.59 12.15 14.27
CA GLU A 303 -2.04 13.51 14.24
C GLU A 303 -0.65 13.55 13.57
N SER A 304 0.21 12.60 13.91
CA SER A 304 1.55 12.48 13.32
C SER A 304 1.47 12.11 11.84
N ASP A 305 0.57 11.21 11.46
CA ASP A 305 0.30 10.83 10.08
C ASP A 305 -0.20 12.03 9.26
N LEU A 306 -1.10 12.84 9.84
CA LEU A 306 -1.59 14.07 9.24
C LEU A 306 -0.46 15.04 8.93
N LEU A 307 0.41 15.31 9.90
CA LEU A 307 1.55 16.21 9.72
C LEU A 307 2.59 15.66 8.73
N LEU A 308 2.86 14.35 8.76
CA LEU A 308 3.75 13.69 7.79
C LEU A 308 3.21 13.80 6.37
N ALA A 309 1.90 13.55 6.18
CA ALA A 309 1.25 13.72 4.88
C ALA A 309 1.32 15.16 4.40
N LEU A 310 0.96 16.14 5.24
CA LEU A 310 1.07 17.57 4.90
C LEU A 310 2.51 17.94 4.49
N ARG A 311 3.53 17.44 5.19
CA ARG A 311 4.94 17.67 4.83
C ARG A 311 5.33 17.05 3.49
N ARG A 312 4.76 15.90 3.12
CA ARG A 312 4.90 15.31 1.78
C ARG A 312 4.18 16.17 0.74
N GLY A 313 2.91 16.51 0.99
CA GLY A 313 2.05 17.30 0.12
C GLY A 313 2.58 18.69 -0.17
N ALA A 314 3.17 19.37 0.83
CA ALA A 314 3.74 20.71 0.66
C ALA A 314 4.87 20.79 -0.38
N ARG A 315 5.52 19.67 -0.71
CA ARG A 315 6.49 19.61 -1.82
C ARG A 315 5.85 19.63 -3.20
N LEU A 316 4.60 19.20 -3.30
CA LEU A 316 3.83 19.13 -4.55
C LEU A 316 2.87 20.32 -4.70
N PHE A 317 2.25 20.73 -3.59
CA PHE A 317 1.33 21.85 -3.51
C PHE A 317 1.82 22.85 -2.45
N PRO A 318 2.63 23.85 -2.85
CA PRO A 318 3.28 24.80 -1.93
C PRO A 318 2.36 25.48 -0.89
N PRO A 319 1.09 25.80 -1.18
CA PRO A 319 0.19 26.38 -0.18
C PRO A 319 0.03 25.56 1.10
N LEU A 320 0.18 24.23 1.03
CA LEU A 320 0.11 23.37 2.24
C LEU A 320 1.25 23.65 3.23
N ALA A 321 2.35 24.28 2.80
CA ALA A 321 3.44 24.66 3.70
C ALA A 321 2.98 25.69 4.76
N GLU A 322 1.97 26.51 4.45
CA GLU A 322 1.43 27.49 5.39
C GLU A 322 0.75 26.82 6.59
N LEU A 323 0.11 25.66 6.36
CA LEU A 323 -0.53 24.87 7.42
C LEU A 323 0.50 24.32 8.42
N LEU A 324 1.71 23.98 7.96
CA LEU A 324 2.76 23.45 8.83
C LEU A 324 3.32 24.50 9.82
N ASN A 325 2.97 25.78 9.65
CA ASN A 325 3.30 26.84 10.61
C ASN A 325 2.24 27.00 11.71
N GLN A 326 1.11 26.29 11.61
CA GLN A 326 0.02 26.34 12.59
C GLN A 326 0.19 25.20 13.60
N ALA A 327 -0.14 25.46 14.88
CA ALA A 327 -0.09 24.43 15.92
C ALA A 327 -1.14 23.33 15.70
N GLN A 328 -2.29 23.67 15.13
CA GLN A 328 -3.41 22.77 14.83
C GLN A 328 -3.93 23.09 13.42
N PRO A 329 -3.30 22.56 12.35
CA PRO A 329 -3.71 22.83 10.99
C PRO A 329 -5.09 22.25 10.69
N VAL A 330 -6.02 23.08 10.21
CA VAL A 330 -7.41 22.67 9.91
C VAL A 330 -7.84 22.93 8.47
N GLY A 331 -7.17 23.85 7.77
CA GLY A 331 -7.53 24.25 6.42
C GLY A 331 -6.96 25.60 6.01
N LEU A 332 -7.05 25.91 4.72
CA LEU A 332 -6.54 27.15 4.13
C LEU A 332 -7.48 27.67 3.04
N GLU A 333 -7.33 28.94 2.71
CA GLU A 333 -7.94 29.54 1.52
C GLU A 333 -6.96 29.46 0.35
N VAL A 334 -7.46 29.19 -0.85
CA VAL A 334 -6.65 29.14 -2.07
C VAL A 334 -7.30 29.95 -3.17
N ASN A 335 -6.47 30.56 -4.02
CA ASN A 335 -6.94 31.32 -5.17
C ASN A 335 -7.46 30.40 -6.29
N ASP A 336 -8.02 30.98 -7.35
CA ASP A 336 -8.64 30.22 -8.44
C ASP A 336 -7.67 29.31 -9.17
N ALA A 337 -6.44 29.77 -9.40
CA ALA A 337 -5.43 28.98 -10.09
C ALA A 337 -5.03 27.76 -9.26
N GLN A 338 -4.88 27.95 -7.95
CA GLN A 338 -4.56 26.89 -6.99
C GLN A 338 -5.73 25.91 -6.80
N GLY A 339 -6.96 26.41 -6.65
CA GLY A 339 -8.17 25.60 -6.57
C GLY A 339 -8.36 24.78 -7.83
N MET A 340 -8.19 25.39 -9.02
CA MET A 340 -8.35 24.71 -10.30
C MET A 340 -7.28 23.63 -10.54
N ALA A 341 -6.05 23.82 -10.03
CA ALA A 341 -5.00 22.82 -10.14
C ALA A 341 -5.39 21.48 -9.48
N LEU A 342 -6.19 21.51 -8.41
CA LEU A 342 -6.65 20.32 -7.68
C LEU A 342 -7.67 19.46 -8.43
N PHE A 343 -8.16 19.89 -9.58
CA PHE A 343 -9.00 19.06 -10.46
C PHE A 343 -8.19 18.32 -11.53
N GLY A 344 -6.90 18.65 -11.65
CA GLY A 344 -6.00 18.08 -12.66
C GLY A 344 -5.06 17.01 -12.11
N SER A 345 -3.88 16.90 -12.74
CA SER A 345 -2.84 15.92 -12.36
C SER A 345 -2.35 16.08 -10.92
N LEU A 346 -2.44 17.30 -10.35
CA LEU A 346 -2.01 17.56 -8.99
C LEU A 346 -2.77 16.71 -7.96
N ALA A 347 -4.06 16.42 -8.18
CA ALA A 347 -4.80 15.51 -7.29
C ALA A 347 -4.23 14.09 -7.32
N THR A 348 -3.83 13.62 -8.50
CA THR A 348 -3.17 12.32 -8.66
C THR A 348 -1.80 12.32 -7.98
N ASP A 349 -1.01 13.38 -8.16
CA ASP A 349 0.30 13.52 -7.54
C ASP A 349 0.20 13.58 -6.00
N LEU A 350 -0.80 14.29 -5.48
CA LEU A 350 -1.11 14.36 -4.05
C LEU A 350 -1.56 12.99 -3.51
N GLY A 351 -2.33 12.21 -4.27
CA GLY A 351 -2.64 10.80 -3.95
C GLY A 351 -1.36 9.93 -3.89
N GLY A 352 -0.39 10.22 -4.76
CA GLY A 352 0.98 9.70 -4.70
C GLY A 352 1.69 10.00 -3.36
N ALA A 353 1.44 11.19 -2.79
CA ALA A 353 1.98 11.63 -1.51
C ALA A 353 1.12 11.24 -0.29
N GLY A 354 0.06 10.46 -0.49
CA GLY A 354 -0.83 9.98 0.57
C GLY A 354 -1.89 10.98 1.00
N ILE A 355 -2.24 11.91 0.10
CA ILE A 355 -3.27 12.92 0.31
C ILE A 355 -4.37 12.72 -0.73
N GLU A 356 -5.56 12.35 -0.28
CA GLU A 356 -6.76 12.28 -1.10
C GLU A 356 -7.34 13.69 -1.33
N VAL A 357 -7.76 14.00 -2.55
CA VAL A 357 -8.45 15.27 -2.85
C VAL A 357 -9.93 14.99 -3.02
N LEU A 358 -10.75 15.51 -2.12
CA LEU A 358 -12.20 15.38 -2.15
C LEU A 358 -12.80 16.59 -2.86
N ILE A 359 -13.31 16.32 -4.07
CA ILE A 359 -13.90 17.31 -4.95
C ILE A 359 -15.42 17.31 -4.77
N PRO A 360 -16.08 18.50 -4.71
CA PRO A 360 -17.54 18.59 -4.68
C PRO A 360 -18.20 17.86 -5.85
N SER A 361 -19.29 17.14 -5.59
CA SER A 361 -20.02 16.37 -6.60
C SER A 361 -20.55 17.22 -7.76
N ALA A 362 -20.83 18.51 -7.52
CA ALA A 362 -21.21 19.46 -8.56
C ALA A 362 -20.15 19.61 -9.68
N MET A 363 -18.90 19.21 -9.44
CA MET A 363 -17.80 19.30 -10.40
C MET A 363 -17.46 17.96 -11.07
N THR A 364 -18.13 16.87 -10.67
CA THR A 364 -17.94 15.55 -11.28
C THR A 364 -19.04 15.18 -12.28
N SER A 365 -20.05 16.05 -12.47
CA SER A 365 -21.08 15.90 -13.50
C SER A 365 -20.50 16.16 -14.90
N LYS A 366 -20.90 15.32 -15.86
CA LYS A 366 -20.46 15.46 -17.26
C LYS A 366 -21.25 16.55 -17.95
N LEU A 367 -20.59 17.65 -18.27
CA LEU A 367 -21.17 18.70 -19.11
C LEU A 367 -21.32 18.17 -20.55
N ARG A 368 -22.55 18.10 -21.05
CA ARG A 368 -22.85 17.66 -22.42
C ARG A 368 -23.47 18.81 -23.20
N ALA A 369 -22.66 19.48 -24.03
CA ALA A 369 -23.19 20.44 -24.99
C ALA A 369 -23.75 19.72 -26.22
N THR A 370 -25.06 19.82 -26.45
CA THR A 370 -25.72 19.30 -27.66
C THR A 370 -26.14 20.44 -28.57
N ALA A 371 -25.51 20.60 -29.73
CA ALA A 371 -25.98 21.58 -30.72
C ALA A 371 -27.28 21.07 -31.36
N HIS A 372 -28.38 21.80 -31.17
CA HIS A 372 -29.64 21.58 -31.87
C HIS A 372 -29.74 22.55 -33.04
N ALA A 373 -30.21 22.09 -34.19
CA ALA A 373 -30.54 22.94 -35.33
C ALA A 373 -32.07 23.05 -35.42
N GLU A 374 -32.61 24.24 -35.18
CA GLU A 374 -34.04 24.54 -35.33
C GLU A 374 -34.24 25.55 -36.46
N PRO A 375 -35.30 25.42 -37.28
CA PRO A 375 -35.67 26.45 -38.23
C PRO A 375 -36.07 27.74 -37.49
N PRO A 376 -35.83 28.92 -38.07
CA PRO A 376 -36.14 30.20 -37.43
C PRO A 376 -37.65 30.33 -37.13
N PRO A 377 -38.01 30.99 -36.01
CA PRO A 377 -39.40 31.21 -35.62
C PRO A 377 -40.11 32.09 -36.67
N GLY A 378 -41.19 31.57 -37.25
CA GLY A 378 -41.97 32.24 -38.31
C GLY A 378 -42.04 31.48 -39.63
N THR A 379 -41.29 30.38 -39.77
CA THR A 379 -41.38 29.49 -40.94
C THR A 379 -42.63 28.61 -40.81
N GLY A 380 -43.76 29.08 -41.32
CA GLY A 380 -45.01 28.32 -41.37
C GLY A 380 -44.92 27.06 -42.23
N ASP A 381 -46.01 26.29 -42.23
CA ASP A 381 -46.28 24.95 -42.81
C ASP A 381 -46.09 24.83 -44.35
N GLN A 382 -45.01 25.43 -44.89
CA GLN A 382 -44.59 25.31 -46.28
C GLN A 382 -43.52 24.22 -46.43
N PRO A 383 -43.53 23.47 -47.55
CA PRO A 383 -42.55 22.42 -47.79
C PRO A 383 -41.13 23.01 -47.78
N PRO A 384 -40.17 22.38 -47.08
CA PRO A 384 -38.84 22.95 -46.89
C PRO A 384 -38.15 23.08 -48.25
N THR A 385 -37.91 24.32 -48.66
CA THR A 385 -37.01 24.62 -49.78
C THR A 385 -35.59 24.53 -49.23
N PHE A 386 -34.88 23.47 -49.61
CA PHE A 386 -33.46 23.28 -49.28
C PHE A 386 -32.62 24.32 -50.03
N ASP A 387 -32.45 25.50 -49.44
CA ASP A 387 -31.42 26.46 -49.83
C ASP A 387 -30.23 26.31 -48.87
N LEU A 388 -29.02 26.35 -49.44
CA LEU A 388 -27.75 26.37 -48.72
C LEU A 388 -27.65 27.55 -47.74
N ALA A 389 -28.35 28.66 -48.02
CA ALA A 389 -28.45 29.79 -47.09
C ALA A 389 -29.23 29.43 -45.82
N THR A 390 -30.33 28.68 -45.94
CA THR A 390 -31.17 28.23 -44.81
C THR A 390 -30.46 27.16 -43.96
N VAL A 391 -29.53 26.40 -44.53
CA VAL A 391 -28.66 25.46 -43.81
C VAL A 391 -27.64 26.16 -42.90
N CYS A 392 -27.33 27.44 -43.18
CA CYS A 392 -26.36 28.23 -42.43
C CYS A 392 -26.97 29.05 -41.28
N GLU A 393 -28.30 29.08 -41.13
CA GLU A 393 -28.98 29.70 -39.98
C GLU A 393 -29.04 28.73 -38.79
N LEU A 394 -27.86 28.30 -38.34
CA LEU A 394 -27.70 27.41 -37.20
C LEU A 394 -27.88 28.20 -35.89
N THR A 395 -29.01 28.01 -35.21
CA THR A 395 -29.19 28.50 -33.83
C THR A 395 -28.70 27.43 -32.86
N TRP A 396 -27.47 27.54 -32.39
CA TRP A 396 -26.90 26.64 -31.39
C TRP A 396 -27.45 26.93 -29.98
N LYS A 397 -28.00 25.90 -29.32
CA LYS A 397 -28.35 25.91 -27.89
C LYS A 397 -27.42 24.95 -27.16
N ALA A 398 -26.77 25.36 -26.08
CA ALA A 398 -26.03 24.44 -25.20
C ALA A 398 -27.00 23.83 -24.17
N THR A 399 -26.73 22.60 -23.71
CA THR A 399 -27.47 21.99 -22.60
C THR A 399 -26.51 21.69 -21.44
N LEU A 400 -27.00 21.77 -20.21
CA LEU A 400 -26.32 21.40 -18.98
C LEU A 400 -27.22 20.39 -18.26
N ASP A 401 -26.71 19.17 -18.04
CA ASP A 401 -27.48 18.03 -17.49
C ASP A 401 -28.81 17.74 -18.22
N GLY A 402 -28.84 17.99 -19.53
CA GLY A 402 -30.02 17.76 -20.38
C GLY A 402 -30.99 18.94 -20.49
N GLU A 403 -30.77 20.01 -19.73
CA GLU A 403 -31.59 21.22 -19.74
C GLU A 403 -30.91 22.36 -20.53
N PRO A 404 -31.62 23.12 -21.38
CA PRO A 404 -31.03 24.17 -22.21
C PRO A 404 -30.48 25.32 -21.37
N VAL A 405 -29.25 25.75 -21.67
CA VAL A 405 -28.58 26.90 -21.06
C VAL A 405 -29.14 28.18 -21.67
N SER A 406 -29.58 29.12 -20.84
CA SER A 406 -30.13 30.39 -21.31
C SER A 406 -29.05 31.29 -21.93
N GLU A 407 -29.45 32.26 -22.75
CA GLU A 407 -28.50 33.21 -23.35
C GLU A 407 -27.81 34.09 -22.29
N GLU A 408 -28.49 34.37 -21.17
CA GLU A 408 -27.93 35.06 -20.01
C GLU A 408 -26.88 34.20 -19.30
N GLU A 409 -27.15 32.90 -19.09
CA GLU A 409 -26.21 31.93 -18.53
C GLU A 409 -24.97 31.77 -19.43
N LEU A 410 -25.17 31.73 -20.75
CA LEU A 410 -24.11 31.59 -21.75
C LEU A 410 -23.28 32.88 -21.88
N SER A 411 -23.91 34.04 -21.71
CA SER A 411 -23.23 35.34 -21.63
C SER A 411 -22.42 35.47 -20.36
N ALA A 412 -22.92 34.98 -19.22
CA ALA A 412 -22.17 34.92 -17.97
C ALA A 412 -20.93 34.02 -18.09
N LEU A 413 -21.06 32.86 -18.74
CA LEU A 413 -19.93 32.00 -19.09
C LEU A 413 -18.89 32.72 -19.97
N ALA A 414 -19.33 33.43 -21.01
CA ALA A 414 -18.45 34.12 -21.94
C ALA A 414 -17.76 35.36 -21.33
N ALA A 415 -18.42 36.05 -20.41
CA ALA A 415 -17.90 37.23 -19.73
C ALA A 415 -16.98 36.89 -18.55
N SER A 416 -17.07 35.67 -18.01
CA SER A 416 -16.27 35.25 -16.86
C SER A 416 -14.78 35.25 -17.17
N ARG A 417 -14.01 35.86 -16.27
CA ARG A 417 -12.53 35.78 -16.27
C ARG A 417 -12.00 34.69 -15.33
N ARG A 418 -12.90 33.98 -14.63
CA ARG A 418 -12.58 32.89 -13.71
C ARG A 418 -12.79 31.53 -14.40
N PRO A 419 -12.02 30.50 -14.03
CA PRO A 419 -12.14 29.16 -14.60
C PRO A 419 -13.44 28.44 -14.20
N LEU A 420 -14.12 28.88 -13.13
CA LEU A 420 -15.41 28.35 -12.70
C LEU A 420 -16.48 29.45 -12.74
N VAL A 421 -17.66 29.08 -13.23
CA VAL A 421 -18.86 29.93 -13.28
C VAL A 421 -19.98 29.17 -12.61
N ARG A 422 -20.64 29.81 -11.65
CA ARG A 422 -21.79 29.24 -10.95
C ARG A 422 -23.02 29.37 -11.84
N LEU A 423 -23.49 28.24 -12.36
CA LEU A 423 -24.73 28.18 -13.13
C LEU A 423 -25.80 27.50 -12.26
N ARG A 424 -26.97 28.13 -12.16
CA ARG A 424 -28.18 27.58 -11.51
C ARG A 424 -28.11 27.35 -9.98
N GLY A 425 -27.19 28.02 -9.30
CA GLY A 425 -27.09 28.00 -7.84
C GLY A 425 -26.25 26.84 -7.31
#